data_AF-A0A0G1AF23-F1
#
_entry.id   AF-A0A0G1AF23-F1
#
_cell.length_a   1.000
_cell.length_b   1.000
_cell.length_c   1.000
_cell.angle_alpha   90.00
_cell.angle_beta   90.00
_cell.angle_gamma   90.00
#
_symmetry.space_group_name_H-M   'P 1'
#
loop_
_entity.id
_entity.type
_entity.pdbx_description
1 polymer ?
#
loop_
_entity_poly.entity_id
_entity_poly.type
_entity_poly.pdbx_seq_one_letter_code
_entity_poly.pdbx_strand_id
1 'polypeptide(L)'
;MAPPESLDGVGVFMIVVILYIVQLSVLLVKYHLSVYTANMLILILFLIIGSVMVYLAQNNLVAVTLHLGTYVFPGIPLFYIIIGSLLTGLGLAYLVFIVNSIFTGLTMHRKDNKIKQGKSDIVDLTKRIHQLELENERLKNNTTVAVPQDANAL
;
A
#
# COMPACT_ATOMS: atom_id res chain seq x y z
N MET A 1 -34.84 -50.42 -2.47
CA MET A 1 -33.98 -49.40 -3.09
C MET A 1 -34.13 -48.14 -2.24
N ALA A 2 -33.16 -47.87 -1.35
CA ALA A 2 -33.26 -46.73 -0.44
C ALA A 2 -32.98 -45.42 -1.20
N PRO A 3 -33.69 -44.32 -0.91
CA PRO A 3 -33.44 -43.03 -1.54
C PRO A 3 -32.06 -42.49 -1.15
N PRO A 4 -31.36 -41.76 -2.03
CA PRO A 4 -30.07 -41.17 -1.70
C PRO A 4 -30.25 -40.16 -0.57
N GLU A 5 -29.52 -40.34 0.53
CA GLU A 5 -29.46 -39.37 1.63
C GLU A 5 -28.99 -38.02 1.07
N SER A 6 -29.93 -37.07 0.97
CA SER A 6 -29.60 -35.69 0.65
C SER A 6 -28.79 -35.12 1.81
N LEU A 7 -27.56 -34.69 1.53
CA LEU A 7 -26.78 -33.90 2.47
C LEU A 7 -27.65 -32.73 2.97
N ASP A 8 -27.95 -32.74 4.26
CA ASP A 8 -28.71 -31.69 4.90
C ASP A 8 -27.89 -30.39 4.97
N GLY A 9 -28.53 -29.27 5.30
CA GLY A 9 -27.86 -27.96 5.36
C GLY A 9 -26.67 -27.91 6.32
N VAL A 10 -26.63 -28.82 7.29
CA VAL A 10 -25.52 -28.98 8.25
C VAL A 10 -24.30 -29.61 7.58
N GLY A 11 -24.51 -30.67 6.78
CA GLY A 11 -23.44 -31.30 6.01
C GLY A 11 -22.79 -30.36 4.99
N VAL A 12 -23.59 -29.55 4.30
CA VAL A 12 -23.07 -28.52 3.37
C VAL A 12 -22.26 -27.46 4.12
N PHE A 13 -22.74 -27.00 5.28
CA PHE A 13 -22.03 -26.02 6.10
C PHE A 13 -20.68 -26.55 6.59
N MET A 14 -20.62 -27.80 7.08
CA MET A 14 -19.38 -28.47 7.49
C MET A 14 -18.35 -28.52 6.36
N ILE A 15 -18.77 -28.87 5.15
CA ILE A 15 -17.87 -28.94 3.99
C ILE A 15 -17.28 -27.56 3.67
N VAL A 16 -18.09 -26.50 3.70
CA VAL A 16 -17.62 -25.12 3.46
C VAL A 16 -16.62 -24.69 4.53
N VAL A 17 -16.87 -25.00 5.79
CA VAL A 17 -15.95 -24.71 6.90
C VAL A 17 -14.61 -25.44 6.72
N ILE A 18 -14.65 -26.73 6.38
CA ILE A 18 -13.43 -27.52 6.12
C ILE A 18 -12.66 -26.93 4.94
N LEU A 19 -13.34 -26.58 3.84
CA LEU A 19 -12.71 -25.97 2.67
C LEU A 19 -12.00 -24.66 3.04
N TYR A 20 -12.63 -23.83 3.89
CA TYR A 20 -12.07 -22.57 4.34
C TYR A 20 -10.82 -22.78 5.22
N ILE A 21 -10.85 -23.76 6.12
CA ILE A 21 -9.71 -24.13 6.98
C ILE A 21 -8.54 -24.62 6.12
N VAL A 22 -8.80 -25.46 5.12
CA VAL A 22 -7.79 -25.95 4.18
C VAL A 22 -7.19 -24.80 3.36
N GLN A 23 -8.02 -23.88 2.87
CA GLN A 23 -7.53 -22.72 2.13
C GLN A 23 -6.67 -21.80 2.99
N LEU A 24 -7.05 -21.58 4.25
CA LEU A 24 -6.29 -20.78 5.21
C LEU A 24 -4.94 -21.43 5.54
N SER A 25 -4.90 -22.75 5.73
CA SER A 25 -3.65 -23.46 6.03
C SER A 25 -2.66 -23.41 4.86
N VAL A 26 -3.15 -23.56 3.62
CA VAL A 26 -2.33 -23.41 2.40
C VAL A 26 -1.77 -21.98 2.29
N LEU A 27 -2.59 -20.96 2.58
CA LEU A 27 -2.14 -19.56 2.56
C LEU A 27 -1.03 -19.32 3.60
N LEU A 28 -1.20 -19.86 4.81
CA LEU A 28 -0.22 -19.73 5.89
C LEU A 28 1.13 -20.36 5.53
N VAL A 29 1.10 -21.57 4.96
CA VAL A 29 2.31 -22.28 4.49
C VAL A 29 3.01 -21.48 3.39
N LYS A 30 2.25 -20.97 2.41
CA LYS A 30 2.80 -20.15 1.33
C LYS A 30 3.45 -18.86 1.86
N TYR A 31 2.82 -18.21 2.82
CA TYR A 31 3.37 -17.02 3.47
C TYR A 31 4.70 -17.33 4.17
N HIS A 32 4.74 -18.38 4.99
CA HIS A 32 5.97 -18.79 5.67
C HIS A 32 7.08 -19.12 4.68
N LEU A 33 6.78 -19.94 3.65
CA LEU A 33 7.75 -20.30 2.63
C LEU A 33 8.31 -19.07 1.91
N SER A 34 7.45 -18.12 1.53
CA SER A 34 7.85 -16.86 0.88
C SER A 34 8.80 -16.03 1.77
N VAL A 35 8.49 -15.93 3.07
CA VAL A 35 9.34 -15.19 4.02
C VAL A 35 10.70 -15.87 4.18
N TYR A 36 10.73 -17.21 4.29
CA TYR A 36 11.99 -17.95 4.38
C TYR A 36 12.86 -17.79 3.14
N THR A 37 12.27 -17.91 1.94
CA THR A 37 13.02 -17.71 0.69
C THR A 37 13.61 -16.30 0.59
N ALA A 38 12.84 -15.28 0.98
CA ALA A 38 13.32 -13.89 0.99
C ALA A 38 14.50 -13.71 1.96
N ASN A 39 14.41 -14.22 3.18
CA ASN A 39 15.47 -14.12 4.18
C ASN A 39 16.74 -14.86 3.75
N MET A 40 16.60 -16.05 3.16
CA MET A 40 17.74 -16.82 2.65
C MET A 40 18.46 -16.10 1.52
N LEU A 41 17.72 -15.47 0.59
CA LEU A 41 18.31 -14.69 -0.50
C LEU A 41 19.10 -13.49 0.05
N ILE A 42 18.54 -12.78 1.03
CA ILE A 42 19.23 -11.65 1.69
C ILE A 42 20.56 -12.10 2.30
N LEU A 43 20.58 -13.24 3.01
CA LEU A 43 21.81 -13.78 3.60
C LEU A 43 22.85 -14.13 2.53
N ILE A 44 22.43 -14.78 1.44
CA ILE A 44 23.32 -15.15 0.33
C ILE A 44 23.92 -13.89 -0.31
N LEU A 45 23.09 -12.87 -0.57
CA LEU A 45 23.55 -11.61 -1.14
C LEU A 45 24.57 -10.92 -0.21
N PHE A 46 24.30 -10.90 1.10
CA PHE A 46 25.20 -10.31 2.08
C PHE A 46 26.55 -11.04 2.14
N LEU A 47 26.53 -12.37 2.02
CA LEU A 47 27.73 -13.19 1.98
C LEU A 47 28.56 -12.92 0.72
N ILE A 48 27.91 -12.79 -0.45
CA ILE A 48 28.59 -12.42 -1.70
C ILE A 48 29.23 -11.04 -1.58
N ILE A 49 28.49 -10.03 -1.12
CA ILE A 49 29.00 -8.67 -0.95
C ILE A 49 30.17 -8.66 0.06
N GLY A 50 30.03 -9.35 1.19
CA GLY A 50 31.09 -9.49 2.19
C GLY A 50 32.34 -10.16 1.64
N SER A 51 32.18 -11.22 0.83
CA SER A 51 33.28 -11.90 0.16
C SER A 51 34.03 -10.97 -0.79
N VAL A 52 33.30 -10.21 -1.63
CA VAL A 52 33.89 -9.20 -2.51
C VAL A 52 34.66 -8.14 -1.71
N MET A 53 34.12 -7.70 -0.56
CA MET A 53 34.79 -6.73 0.31
C MET A 53 36.08 -7.28 0.91
N VAL A 54 36.08 -8.53 1.39
CA VAL A 54 37.30 -9.19 1.90
C VAL A 54 38.35 -9.31 0.80
N TYR A 55 37.94 -9.71 -0.41
CA TYR A 55 38.83 -9.79 -1.56
C TYR A 55 39.44 -8.42 -1.90
N LEU A 56 38.64 -7.35 -1.92
CA LEU A 56 39.13 -5.99 -2.14
C LEU A 56 40.10 -5.54 -1.05
N ALA A 57 39.82 -5.84 0.22
CA ALA A 57 40.69 -5.48 1.34
C ALA A 57 42.06 -6.16 1.25
N GLN A 58 42.11 -7.45 0.91
CA GLN A 58 43.36 -8.19 0.78
C GLN A 58 44.24 -7.70 -0.39
N ASN A 59 43.61 -7.34 -1.51
CA ASN A 59 44.34 -6.95 -2.73
C ASN A 59 44.69 -5.46 -2.79
N ASN A 60 44.12 -4.61 -1.91
CA ASN A 60 44.29 -3.15 -1.95
C ASN A 60 44.84 -2.58 -0.63
N LEU A 61 45.89 -3.22 -0.10
CA LEU A 61 46.63 -2.77 1.09
C LEU A 61 47.62 -1.63 0.80
N VAL A 62 47.75 -1.22 -0.47
CA VAL A 62 48.62 -0.09 -0.86
C VAL A 62 48.16 1.16 -0.13
N ALA A 63 49.10 1.77 0.60
CA ALA A 63 48.86 2.99 1.34
C ALA A 63 48.87 4.20 0.40
N VAL A 64 47.86 5.04 0.52
CA VAL A 64 47.68 6.26 -0.26
C VAL A 64 47.59 7.45 0.70
N THR A 65 48.07 8.61 0.24
CA THR A 65 47.92 9.86 0.98
C THR A 65 46.60 10.51 0.58
N LEU A 66 45.70 10.68 1.55
CA LEU A 66 44.40 11.29 1.33
C LEU A 66 44.49 12.79 1.59
N HIS A 67 44.09 13.58 0.60
CA HIS A 67 43.99 15.04 0.71
C HIS A 67 42.52 15.44 0.84
N LEU A 68 42.10 15.88 2.03
CA LEU A 68 40.76 16.38 2.32
C LEU A 68 40.81 17.89 2.55
N GLY A 69 40.75 18.66 1.47
CA GLY A 69 40.87 20.12 1.52
C GLY A 69 42.25 20.53 2.07
N THR A 70 42.27 21.13 3.26
CA THR A 70 43.50 21.52 3.97
C THR A 70 44.11 20.40 4.82
N TYR A 71 43.39 19.30 5.03
CA TYR A 71 43.85 18.18 5.85
C TYR A 71 44.52 17.11 4.99
N VAL A 72 45.69 16.64 5.43
CA VAL A 72 46.45 15.58 4.76
C VAL A 72 46.58 14.40 5.70
N PHE A 73 46.06 13.25 5.27
CA PHE A 73 46.16 11.99 6.00
C PHE A 73 47.04 11.01 5.23
N PRO A 74 48.33 10.91 5.57
CA PRO A 74 49.23 9.96 4.94
C PRO A 74 48.97 8.54 5.45
N GLY A 75 49.30 7.55 4.61
CA GLY A 75 49.37 6.15 5.05
C GLY A 75 48.04 5.41 5.15
N ILE A 76 46.96 5.89 4.52
CA ILE A 76 45.65 5.21 4.56
C ILE A 76 45.60 4.12 3.48
N PRO A 77 45.34 2.85 3.85
CA PRO A 77 45.11 1.79 2.86
C PRO A 77 43.95 2.12 1.91
N LEU A 78 44.16 1.90 0.61
CA LEU A 78 43.19 2.23 -0.43
C LEU A 78 41.79 1.64 -0.20
N PHE A 79 41.70 0.43 0.36
CA PHE A 79 40.42 -0.22 0.61
C PHE A 79 39.51 0.57 1.56
N TYR A 80 40.06 1.30 2.54
CA TYR A 80 39.26 2.14 3.45
C TYR A 80 38.56 3.28 2.72
N ILE A 81 39.23 3.85 1.71
CA ILE A 81 38.67 4.94 0.89
C ILE A 81 37.51 4.40 0.05
N ILE A 82 37.67 3.21 -0.55
CA ILE A 82 36.64 2.57 -1.36
C ILE A 82 35.41 2.20 -0.52
N ILE A 83 35.62 1.55 0.63
CA ILE A 83 34.51 1.18 1.53
C ILE A 83 33.83 2.44 2.08
N GLY A 84 34.62 3.44 2.48
CA GLY A 84 34.12 4.71 2.98
C GLY A 84 33.27 5.45 1.96
N SER A 85 33.69 5.51 0.69
CA SER A 85 32.90 6.15 -0.37
C SER A 85 31.60 5.41 -0.68
N LEU A 86 31.63 4.07 -0.67
CA LEU A 86 30.44 3.27 -0.89
C LEU A 86 29.43 3.43 0.24
N LEU A 87 29.89 3.40 1.50
CA LEU A 87 29.05 3.58 2.67
C LEU A 87 28.46 4.99 2.75
N THR A 88 29.26 6.01 2.45
CA THR A 88 28.76 7.40 2.43
C THR A 88 27.74 7.61 1.31
N GLY A 89 27.97 7.07 0.11
CA GLY A 89 26.98 7.08 -0.97
C GLY A 89 25.68 6.38 -0.59
N LEU A 90 25.77 5.20 0.02
CA LEU A 90 24.60 4.45 0.49
C LEU A 90 23.85 5.20 1.61
N GLY A 91 24.58 5.79 2.56
CA GLY A 91 24.00 6.59 3.63
C GLY A 91 23.26 7.82 3.10
N LEU A 92 23.82 8.49 2.08
CA LEU A 92 23.18 9.63 1.45
C LEU A 92 21.91 9.24 0.69
N ALA A 93 21.95 8.13 -0.05
CA ALA A 93 20.78 7.58 -0.74
C ALA A 93 19.67 7.21 0.27
N TYR A 94 20.03 6.60 1.39
CA TYR A 94 19.09 6.26 2.45
C TYR A 94 18.45 7.50 3.09
N LEU A 95 19.22 8.57 3.29
CA LEU A 95 18.72 9.85 3.80
C LEU A 95 17.69 10.45 2.84
N VAL A 96 17.99 10.49 1.55
CA VAL A 96 17.04 10.96 0.51
C VAL A 96 15.77 10.11 0.52
N PHE A 97 15.90 8.79 0.64
CA PHE A 97 14.77 7.87 0.71
C PHE A 97 13.86 8.15 1.91
N ILE A 98 14.41 8.36 3.11
CA ILE A 98 13.63 8.69 4.31
C ILE A 98 12.85 9.99 4.09
N VAL A 99 13.52 11.03 3.61
CA VAL A 99 12.90 12.34 3.36
C VAL A 99 11.74 12.20 2.39
N ASN A 100 11.94 11.49 1.28
CA ASN A 100 10.89 11.23 0.30
C ASN A 100 9.73 10.41 0.88
N SER A 101 10.01 9.45 1.76
CA SER A 101 9.00 8.63 2.41
C SER A 101 8.10 9.46 3.34
N ILE A 102 8.67 10.41 4.09
CA ILE A 102 7.92 11.35 4.93
C ILE A 102 7.01 12.22 4.06
N PHE A 103 7.52 12.81 2.98
CA PHE A 103 6.72 13.64 2.07
C PHE A 103 5.62 12.84 1.38
N THR A 104 5.89 11.59 1.00
CA THR A 104 4.91 10.69 0.41
C THR A 104 3.80 10.37 1.40
N GLY A 105 4.14 10.06 2.65
CA GLY A 105 3.17 9.82 3.73
C GLY A 105 2.24 11.02 3.98
N LEU A 106 2.82 12.23 4.08
CA LEU A 106 2.04 13.47 4.23
C LEU A 106 1.14 13.76 3.02
N THR A 107 1.64 13.52 1.81
CA THR A 107 0.87 13.69 0.57
C THR A 107 -0.30 12.70 0.51
N MET A 108 -0.07 11.46 0.94
CA MET A 108 -1.10 10.42 0.97
C MET A 108 -2.21 10.77 1.97
N HIS A 109 -1.86 11.22 3.18
CA HIS A 109 -2.85 11.71 4.14
C HIS A 109 -3.66 12.90 3.64
N ARG A 110 -3.05 13.83 2.90
CA ARG A 110 -3.78 14.93 2.26
C ARG A 110 -4.75 14.45 1.19
N LYS A 111 -4.35 13.45 0.39
CA LYS A 111 -5.23 12.84 -0.62
C LYS A 111 -6.40 12.11 0.03
N ASP A 112 -6.17 11.35 1.09
CA ASP A 112 -7.23 10.63 1.82
C ASP A 112 -8.27 11.60 2.40
N ASN A 113 -7.82 12.72 2.97
CA ASN A 113 -8.72 13.76 3.46
C ASN A 113 -9.57 14.40 2.36
N LYS A 114 -8.99 14.64 1.17
CA LYS A 114 -9.75 15.14 0.00
C LYS A 114 -10.78 14.12 -0.51
N ILE A 115 -10.45 12.84 -0.52
CA ILE A 115 -11.37 11.77 -0.90
C ILE A 115 -12.54 11.71 0.10
N LYS A 116 -12.26 11.84 1.39
CA LYS A 116 -13.28 11.86 2.44
C LYS A 116 -14.24 13.06 2.30
N GLN A 117 -13.72 14.24 1.97
CA GLN A 117 -14.54 15.42 1.66
C GLN A 117 -15.38 15.23 0.39
N GLY A 118 -14.80 14.75 -0.71
CA GLY A 118 -15.58 14.50 -1.93
C GLY A 118 -16.73 13.52 -1.71
N LYS A 119 -16.54 12.50 -0.86
CA LYS A 119 -17.61 11.56 -0.50
C LYS A 119 -18.72 12.23 0.31
N SER A 120 -18.40 13.14 1.24
CA SER A 120 -19.43 13.88 1.99
C SER A 120 -20.22 14.81 1.09
N ASP A 121 -19.56 15.47 0.13
CA ASP A 121 -20.21 16.41 -0.79
C ASP A 121 -21.19 15.70 -1.71
N ILE A 122 -20.83 14.51 -2.23
CA ILE A 122 -21.74 13.67 -3.02
C ILE A 122 -22.98 13.28 -2.20
N VAL A 123 -22.79 12.89 -0.94
CA VAL A 123 -23.91 12.53 -0.07
C VAL A 123 -24.83 13.73 0.21
N ASP A 124 -24.27 14.92 0.44
CA ASP A 124 -25.08 16.13 0.65
C ASP A 124 -25.83 16.53 -0.63
N LEU A 125 -25.18 16.43 -1.79
CA LEU A 125 -25.80 16.74 -3.07
C LEU A 125 -26.95 15.77 -3.40
N THR A 126 -26.77 14.47 -3.15
CA THR A 126 -27.84 13.48 -3.30
C THR A 126 -29.02 13.77 -2.40
N LYS A 127 -28.79 14.19 -1.14
CA LYS A 127 -29.88 14.58 -0.24
C LYS A 127 -30.65 15.79 -0.76
N ARG A 128 -29.95 16.80 -1.27
CA ARG A 128 -30.56 18.00 -1.85
C ARG A 128 -31.39 17.66 -3.09
N ILE A 129 -30.89 16.81 -3.99
CA ILE A 129 -31.64 16.36 -5.16
C ILE A 129 -32.94 15.67 -4.73
N HIS A 130 -32.86 14.74 -3.76
CA HIS A 130 -34.04 14.03 -3.29
C HIS A 130 -35.07 14.97 -2.62
N GLN A 131 -34.61 15.98 -1.88
CA GLN A 131 -35.48 17.01 -1.31
C GLN A 131 -36.17 17.85 -2.39
N LEU A 132 -35.43 18.24 -3.43
CA LEU A 132 -35.96 19.02 -4.54
C LEU A 132 -36.96 18.22 -5.39
N GLU A 133 -36.76 16.92 -5.57
CA GLU A 133 -37.73 16.02 -6.22
C GLU A 133 -39.04 15.96 -5.42
N LEU A 134 -38.96 15.73 -4.10
CA LEU A 134 -40.12 15.72 -3.22
C LEU A 134 -40.86 17.06 -3.20
N GLU A 135 -40.14 18.18 -3.24
CA GLU A 135 -40.73 19.52 -3.30
C GLU A 135 -41.42 19.78 -4.64
N ASN A 136 -40.80 19.40 -5.77
CA ASN A 136 -41.42 19.47 -7.09
C ASN A 136 -42.68 18.61 -7.18
N GLU A 137 -42.67 17.38 -6.64
CA GLU A 137 -43.85 16.52 -6.60
C GLU A 137 -44.98 17.12 -5.75
N ARG A 138 -44.66 17.72 -4.61
CA ARG A 138 -45.62 18.45 -3.77
C ARG A 138 -46.23 19.64 -4.50
N LEU A 139 -45.42 20.46 -5.17
CA LEU A 139 -45.88 21.62 -5.94
C LEU A 139 -46.78 21.20 -7.11
N LYS A 140 -46.41 20.13 -7.83
CA LYS A 140 -47.22 19.58 -8.92
C LYS A 140 -48.58 19.05 -8.44
N ASN A 141 -48.61 18.35 -7.30
CA ASN A 141 -49.85 17.86 -6.72
C ASN A 141 -50.74 19.00 -6.20
N ASN A 142 -50.17 20.02 -5.57
CA ASN A 142 -50.93 21.18 -5.08
C ASN A 142 -51.49 22.05 -6.22
N THR A 143 -50.79 22.14 -7.36
CA THR A 143 -51.25 22.87 -8.55
C THR A 143 -52.37 22.12 -9.27
N THR A 144 -52.39 20.79 -9.20
CA THR A 144 -53.44 19.95 -9.81
C THR A 144 -54.78 20.06 -9.06
N VAL A 145 -54.78 20.48 -7.79
CA VAL A 145 -56.00 20.68 -6.98
C VAL A 145 -56.62 22.08 -7.17
N ALA A 146 -55.93 23.00 -7.86
CA ALA A 146 -56.34 24.41 -8.00
C ALA A 146 -56.71 24.82 -9.43
N VAL A 147 -57.29 23.92 -10.23
CA VAL A 147 -58.04 24.31 -11.43
C VAL A 147 -59.52 24.05 -11.17
N PRO A 148 -60.33 25.06 -10.81
CA PRO A 148 -61.76 24.95 -10.97
C PRO A 148 -62.01 24.83 -12.47
N GLN A 149 -62.54 23.68 -12.90
CA GLN A 149 -63.31 23.56 -14.12
C GLN A 149 -64.54 24.47 -13.96
N ASP A 150 -64.42 25.75 -14.30
CA ASP A 150 -65.60 26.55 -14.60
C ASP A 150 -65.80 26.58 -16.11
N ALA A 151 -66.88 25.91 -16.49
CA ALA A 151 -67.42 25.85 -17.83
C ALA A 151 -67.93 27.24 -18.21
N ASN A 152 -67.28 27.88 -19.20
CA ASN A 152 -67.91 28.95 -19.94
C ASN A 152 -69.00 28.37 -20.84
N ALA A 153 -70.20 28.24 -20.28
CA ALA A 153 -71.45 28.31 -21.01
C ALA A 153 -71.83 29.80 -21.12
N LEU A 154 -71.67 30.37 -22.31
CA LEU A 154 -72.48 31.44 -22.91
C LEU A 154 -72.01 31.68 -24.35
#